data_AF-A0A134BDG1-F1
#
_entry.id   AF-A0A134BDG1-F1
#
_cell.length_a   1.000
_cell.length_b   1.000
_cell.length_c   1.000
_cell.angle_alpha   90.00
_cell.angle_beta   90.00
_cell.angle_gamma   90.00
#
_symmetry.space_group_name_H-M   'P 1'
#
loop_
_entity.id
_entity.type
_entity.pdbx_description
1 polymer ?
#
loop_
_entity_poly.entity_id
_entity_poly.type
_entity_poly.pdbx_seq_one_letter_code
_entity_poly.pdbx_strand_id
1 'polypeptide(L)'
;NHQWVAVTHKDTDNRHIHIIANRISLYGEVYDTTFVSNKAARITEEISREKGLTIAKEVKAERKHQKAKVNPTREQTKQQVQKICYALLEKYKGTGITGHSMFLYELNRQGITIERMKNKQGKVYGLKFSYTGQSFKASEIGREFGYHSLQRNFEPTNKEEFKKPHHTIQEPTEKNEQPDTGYQLVSKSRSSISRDNDTPQVQNSISTVADTIVSAADEVVEGLGDLITPSAQGDDYAEAAWQRKLRYQANRKKRGRKL
;
A
#
# COMPACT_ATOMS: atom_id res chain seq x y z
N ASN A 1 -17.46 -29.64 27.93
CA ASN A 1 -16.17 -29.77 28.63
C ASN A 1 -15.27 -28.53 28.57
N HIS A 2 -15.53 -27.55 27.68
CA HIS A 2 -14.80 -26.27 27.67
C HIS A 2 -15.62 -25.17 28.36
N GLN A 3 -14.94 -24.28 29.10
CA GLN A 3 -15.53 -23.09 29.71
C GLN A 3 -15.76 -22.00 28.65
N TRP A 4 -16.81 -21.20 28.79
CA TRP A 4 -17.05 -20.03 27.94
C TRP A 4 -17.86 -18.96 28.66
N VAL A 5 -17.80 -17.73 28.16
CA VAL A 5 -18.64 -16.59 28.54
C VAL A 5 -19.13 -15.88 27.29
N ALA A 6 -20.39 -15.43 27.30
CA ALA A 6 -20.98 -14.65 26.22
C ALA A 6 -21.48 -13.29 26.75
N VAL A 7 -21.11 -12.21 26.07
CA VAL A 7 -21.48 -10.83 26.42
C VAL A 7 -22.22 -10.21 25.24
N THR A 8 -23.44 -9.70 25.48
CA THR A 8 -24.26 -9.05 24.44
C THR A 8 -24.11 -7.54 24.51
N HIS A 9 -23.71 -6.92 23.41
CA HIS A 9 -23.57 -5.48 23.27
C HIS A 9 -24.76 -4.85 22.50
N LYS A 10 -25.01 -3.57 22.79
CA LYS A 10 -26.10 -2.73 22.25
C LYS A 10 -25.64 -1.29 21.97
N ASP A 11 -24.33 -1.09 21.91
CA ASP A 11 -23.59 0.18 21.78
C ASP A 11 -23.48 0.70 20.33
N THR A 12 -23.81 -0.17 19.37
CA THR A 12 -23.73 0.06 17.93
C THR A 12 -25.08 -0.28 17.28
N ASP A 13 -25.30 0.19 16.05
CA ASP A 13 -26.54 -0.03 15.27
C ASP A 13 -26.95 -1.51 15.15
N ASN A 14 -26.00 -2.44 15.32
CA ASN A 14 -26.20 -3.87 15.24
C ASN A 14 -25.88 -4.53 16.58
N ARG A 15 -26.91 -5.09 17.24
CA ARG A 15 -26.74 -5.92 18.44
C ARG A 15 -25.83 -7.12 18.11
N HIS A 16 -24.78 -7.31 18.89
CA HIS A 16 -23.79 -8.35 18.66
C HIS A 16 -23.41 -9.05 19.97
N ILE A 17 -22.86 -10.26 19.86
CA ILE A 17 -22.46 -11.09 21.01
C ILE A 17 -20.99 -11.45 20.87
N HIS A 18 -20.18 -11.08 21.85
CA HIS A 18 -18.82 -11.60 22.00
C HIS A 18 -18.88 -12.91 22.79
N ILE A 19 -18.36 -13.99 22.21
CA ILE A 19 -18.20 -15.28 22.90
C ILE A 19 -16.71 -15.53 23.08
N ILE A 20 -16.28 -15.69 24.33
CA ILE A 20 -14.91 -16.06 24.70
C ILE A 20 -14.96 -17.49 25.24
N ALA A 21 -14.22 -18.41 24.65
CA ALA A 21 -14.19 -19.82 25.02
C ALA A 21 -12.75 -20.27 25.34
N ASN A 22 -12.59 -21.06 26.40
CA ASN A 22 -11.30 -21.62 26.80
C ASN A 22 -10.91 -22.77 25.86
N ARG A 23 -9.74 -22.68 25.23
CA ARG A 23 -9.20 -23.73 24.35
C ARG A 23 -8.87 -25.03 25.10
N ILE A 24 -8.63 -24.96 26.41
CA ILE A 24 -8.35 -26.12 27.25
C ILE A 24 -9.65 -26.60 27.90
N SER A 25 -9.86 -27.92 27.96
CA SER A 25 -11.03 -28.52 28.62
C SER A 25 -10.83 -28.60 30.13
N LEU A 26 -11.91 -28.85 30.87
CA LEU A 26 -11.86 -29.14 32.32
C LEU A 26 -11.00 -30.36 32.67
N TYR A 27 -10.63 -31.19 31.69
CA TYR A 27 -9.79 -32.38 31.82
C TYR A 27 -8.38 -32.19 31.24
N GLY A 28 -8.00 -30.95 30.88
CA GLY A 28 -6.68 -30.62 30.32
C GLY A 28 -6.53 -30.85 28.82
N GLU A 29 -7.59 -31.30 28.13
CA GLU A 29 -7.56 -31.57 26.69
C GLU A 29 -7.48 -30.26 25.89
N VAL A 30 -6.62 -30.18 24.87
CA VAL A 30 -6.47 -28.98 24.04
C VAL A 30 -7.34 -29.10 22.79
N TYR A 31 -8.27 -28.17 22.60
CA TYR A 31 -9.12 -28.12 21.40
C TYR A 31 -8.30 -27.92 20.11
N ASP A 32 -8.62 -28.70 19.08
CA ASP A 32 -7.97 -28.61 17.77
C ASP A 32 -8.39 -27.35 16.98
N THR A 33 -7.47 -26.39 16.87
CA THR A 33 -7.65 -25.19 16.06
C THR A 33 -7.21 -25.35 14.60
N THR A 34 -6.82 -26.56 14.16
CA THR A 34 -6.38 -26.81 12.77
C THR A 34 -7.51 -26.47 11.80
N PHE A 35 -7.23 -25.56 10.87
CA PHE A 35 -8.20 -24.96 9.94
C PHE A 35 -9.46 -24.35 10.60
N VAL A 36 -9.37 -23.87 11.86
CA VAL A 36 -10.55 -23.32 12.59
C VAL A 36 -11.28 -22.23 11.81
N SER A 37 -10.60 -21.34 11.09
CA SER A 37 -11.22 -20.30 10.27
C SER A 37 -12.07 -20.87 9.12
N ASN A 38 -11.63 -21.98 8.51
CA ASN A 38 -12.37 -22.65 7.44
C ASN A 38 -13.54 -23.47 8.00
N LYS A 39 -13.33 -24.18 9.12
CA LYS A 39 -14.38 -24.88 9.87
C LYS A 39 -15.49 -23.90 10.28
N ALA A 40 -15.13 -22.78 10.89
CA ALA A 40 -16.04 -21.71 11.31
C ALA A 40 -16.81 -21.12 10.12
N ALA A 41 -16.13 -20.74 9.03
CA ALA A 41 -16.79 -20.19 7.85
C ALA A 41 -17.81 -21.17 7.22
N ARG A 42 -17.56 -22.48 7.28
CA ARG A 42 -18.49 -23.52 6.81
C ARG A 42 -19.70 -23.64 7.76
N ILE A 43 -19.45 -23.74 9.07
CA ILE A 43 -20.50 -23.83 10.10
C ILE A 43 -21.38 -22.57 10.13
N THR A 44 -20.83 -21.38 9.93
CA THR A 44 -21.62 -20.15 9.81
C THR A 44 -22.53 -20.17 8.60
N GLU A 45 -22.11 -20.74 7.46
CA GLU A 45 -22.98 -20.89 6.28
C GLU A 45 -24.05 -21.96 6.48
N GLU A 46 -23.71 -23.09 7.11
CA GLU A 46 -24.66 -24.15 7.50
C GLU A 46 -25.77 -23.59 8.40
N ILE A 47 -25.40 -22.88 9.48
CA ILE A 47 -26.35 -22.21 10.38
C ILE A 47 -27.13 -21.11 9.65
N SER A 48 -26.51 -20.37 8.72
CA SER A 48 -27.22 -19.35 7.94
C SER A 48 -28.30 -19.97 7.06
N ARG A 49 -28.02 -21.10 6.41
CA ARG A 49 -29.01 -21.87 5.64
C ARG A 49 -30.13 -22.40 6.54
N GLU A 50 -29.78 -23.01 7.67
CA GLU A 50 -30.74 -23.59 8.62
C GLU A 50 -31.70 -22.55 9.22
N LYS A 51 -31.21 -21.34 9.50
CA LYS A 51 -31.98 -20.25 10.13
C LYS A 51 -32.55 -19.23 9.13
N GLY A 52 -32.44 -19.48 7.82
CA GLY A 52 -32.96 -18.58 6.77
C GLY A 52 -32.27 -17.21 6.72
N LEU A 53 -31.02 -17.11 7.19
CA LEU A 53 -30.25 -15.87 7.28
C LEU A 53 -29.45 -15.59 6.01
N THR A 54 -29.12 -14.31 5.79
CA THR A 54 -28.41 -13.84 4.59
C THR A 54 -27.00 -14.43 4.44
N ILE A 55 -26.78 -15.22 3.39
CA ILE A 55 -25.51 -15.94 3.18
C ILE A 55 -24.47 -15.04 2.51
N ALA A 56 -23.35 -14.81 3.19
CA ALA A 56 -22.30 -13.89 2.75
C ALA A 56 -21.67 -14.26 1.38
N LYS A 57 -21.59 -15.56 1.04
CA LYS A 57 -21.14 -16.01 -0.29
C LYS A 57 -22.11 -15.62 -1.40
N GLU A 58 -23.40 -15.77 -1.16
CA GLU A 58 -24.46 -15.50 -2.14
C GLU A 58 -24.59 -14.01 -2.37
N VAL A 59 -24.60 -13.18 -1.31
CA VAL A 59 -24.52 -11.71 -1.45
C VAL A 59 -23.23 -11.26 -2.17
N LYS A 60 -22.10 -11.92 -1.95
CA LYS A 60 -20.84 -11.62 -2.66
C LYS A 60 -20.90 -12.02 -4.14
N ALA A 61 -21.57 -13.14 -4.47
CA ALA A 61 -21.80 -13.57 -5.84
C ALA A 61 -22.81 -12.64 -6.55
N GLU A 62 -23.93 -12.32 -5.92
CA GLU A 62 -24.93 -11.40 -6.44
C GLU A 62 -24.31 -10.02 -6.67
N ARG A 63 -23.59 -9.45 -5.70
CA ARG A 63 -22.83 -8.19 -5.87
C ARG A 63 -21.75 -8.26 -6.96
N LYS A 64 -21.24 -9.45 -7.31
CA LYS A 64 -20.32 -9.62 -8.47
C LYS A 64 -21.08 -9.50 -9.80
N HIS A 65 -22.30 -10.03 -9.88
CA HIS A 65 -23.15 -9.93 -11.08
C HIS A 65 -23.82 -8.54 -11.19
N GLN A 66 -24.34 -7.97 -10.11
CA GLN A 66 -24.85 -6.60 -10.07
C GLN A 66 -23.76 -5.56 -10.43
N LYS A 67 -22.48 -5.83 -10.11
CA LYS A 67 -21.35 -5.00 -10.57
C LYS A 67 -21.15 -4.96 -12.09
N ALA A 68 -21.80 -5.82 -12.88
CA ALA A 68 -21.87 -5.64 -14.33
C ALA A 68 -22.72 -4.42 -14.72
N LYS A 69 -23.63 -3.95 -13.85
CA LYS A 69 -24.31 -2.65 -13.97
C LYS A 69 -23.47 -1.49 -13.42
N VAL A 70 -22.15 -1.47 -13.66
CA VAL A 70 -21.47 -0.17 -13.76
C VAL A 70 -22.16 0.58 -14.90
N ASN A 71 -22.60 1.81 -14.65
CA ASN A 71 -23.23 2.64 -15.66
C ASN A 71 -22.36 2.62 -16.94
N PRO A 72 -22.87 2.15 -18.10
CA PRO A 72 -22.04 1.87 -19.26
C PRO A 72 -21.28 3.11 -19.75
N THR A 73 -21.88 4.29 -19.61
CA THR A 73 -21.23 5.57 -19.86
C THR A 73 -19.98 5.75 -18.98
N ARG A 74 -20.02 5.45 -17.67
CA ARG A 74 -18.85 5.57 -16.79
C ARG A 74 -17.70 4.64 -17.21
N GLU A 75 -18.00 3.42 -17.66
CA GLU A 75 -16.96 2.49 -18.09
C GLU A 75 -16.39 2.87 -19.47
N GLN A 76 -17.20 3.41 -20.38
CA GLN A 76 -16.72 4.03 -21.63
C GLN A 76 -15.83 5.25 -21.35
N THR A 77 -16.25 6.16 -20.48
CA THR A 77 -15.46 7.33 -20.03
C THR A 77 -14.15 6.89 -19.38
N LYS A 78 -14.17 5.83 -18.55
CA LYS A 78 -12.97 5.24 -17.95
C LYS A 78 -12.00 4.73 -19.01
N GLN A 79 -12.47 3.97 -20.00
CA GLN A 79 -11.63 3.47 -21.10
C GLN A 79 -11.05 4.62 -21.95
N GLN A 80 -11.79 5.71 -22.14
CA GLN A 80 -11.28 6.91 -22.82
C GLN A 80 -10.17 7.58 -22.01
N VAL A 81 -10.38 7.82 -20.71
CA VAL A 81 -9.36 8.37 -19.80
C VAL A 81 -8.13 7.45 -19.75
N GLN A 82 -8.31 6.13 -19.70
CA GLN A 82 -7.19 5.16 -19.76
C GLN A 82 -6.38 5.30 -21.05
N LYS A 83 -7.03 5.32 -22.23
CA LYS A 83 -6.35 5.48 -23.53
C LYS A 83 -5.53 6.77 -23.57
N ILE A 84 -6.10 7.89 -23.14
CA ILE A 84 -5.41 9.18 -23.07
C ILE A 84 -4.22 9.12 -22.09
N CYS A 85 -4.45 8.65 -20.86
CA CYS A 85 -3.41 8.58 -19.83
C CYS A 85 -2.24 7.67 -20.24
N TYR A 86 -2.47 6.52 -20.87
CA TYR A 86 -1.39 5.65 -21.34
C TYR A 86 -0.65 6.22 -22.56
N ALA A 87 -1.35 6.84 -23.52
CA ALA A 87 -0.72 7.48 -24.67
C ALA A 87 0.17 8.67 -24.27
N LEU A 88 -0.29 9.50 -23.34
CA LEU A 88 0.50 10.62 -22.79
C LEU A 88 1.63 10.13 -21.89
N LEU A 89 1.42 9.05 -21.13
CA LEU A 89 2.48 8.46 -20.31
C LEU A 89 3.62 7.99 -21.21
N GLU A 90 3.35 7.15 -22.22
CA GLU A 90 4.42 6.60 -23.07
C GLU A 90 5.14 7.70 -23.88
N LYS A 91 4.44 8.77 -24.27
CA LYS A 91 5.03 9.95 -24.94
C LYS A 91 6.05 10.72 -24.09
N TYR A 92 5.91 10.74 -22.76
CA TYR A 92 6.69 11.63 -21.87
C TYR A 92 7.50 10.89 -20.77
N LYS A 93 7.26 9.60 -20.55
CA LYS A 93 7.96 8.73 -19.59
C LYS A 93 9.48 8.79 -19.77
N GLY A 94 10.20 8.81 -18.64
CA GLY A 94 11.66 8.91 -18.62
C GLY A 94 12.25 10.29 -18.99
N THR A 95 11.47 11.25 -19.52
CA THR A 95 11.97 12.60 -19.89
C THR A 95 12.05 13.58 -18.72
N GLY A 96 12.25 13.06 -17.49
CA GLY A 96 12.50 13.85 -16.29
C GLY A 96 11.33 14.72 -15.83
N ILE A 97 11.66 15.75 -15.05
CA ILE A 97 10.71 16.75 -14.54
C ILE A 97 9.94 17.42 -15.68
N THR A 98 10.61 17.70 -16.81
CA THR A 98 9.99 18.25 -18.02
C THR A 98 8.89 17.33 -18.56
N GLY A 99 9.15 16.02 -18.64
CA GLY A 99 8.15 15.01 -19.00
C GLY A 99 6.96 14.99 -18.07
N HIS A 100 7.18 15.03 -16.76
CA HIS A 100 6.10 15.07 -15.78
C HIS A 100 5.24 16.33 -15.93
N SER A 101 5.86 17.50 -16.12
CA SER A 101 5.14 18.76 -16.35
C SER A 101 4.32 18.73 -17.64
N MET A 102 4.90 18.22 -18.73
CA MET A 102 4.22 18.14 -20.03
C MET A 102 3.08 17.13 -20.04
N PHE A 103 3.23 16.00 -19.34
CA PHE A 103 2.16 15.02 -19.09
C PHE A 103 0.97 15.64 -18.35
N LEU A 104 1.22 16.42 -17.29
CA LEU A 104 0.16 17.10 -16.53
C LEU A 104 -0.53 18.21 -17.36
N TYR A 105 0.25 18.96 -18.15
CA TYR A 105 -0.28 19.99 -19.05
C TYR A 105 -1.20 19.40 -20.13
N GLU A 106 -0.74 18.38 -20.85
CA GLU A 106 -1.51 17.80 -21.95
C GLU A 106 -2.74 17.01 -21.45
N LEU A 107 -2.71 16.44 -20.24
CA LEU A 107 -3.91 15.91 -19.58
C LEU A 107 -4.94 17.02 -19.30
N ASN A 108 -4.51 18.14 -18.72
CA ASN A 108 -5.39 19.27 -18.41
C ASN A 108 -6.03 19.84 -19.68
N ARG A 109 -5.23 19.99 -20.75
CA ARG A 109 -5.67 20.40 -22.09
C ARG A 109 -6.70 19.43 -22.71
N GLN A 110 -6.62 18.14 -22.40
CA GLN A 110 -7.62 17.13 -22.77
C GLN A 110 -8.78 17.02 -21.75
N GLY A 111 -8.93 17.99 -20.84
CA GLY A 111 -10.01 18.07 -19.86
C GLY A 111 -9.88 17.15 -18.65
N ILE A 112 -8.74 16.48 -18.47
CA ILE A 112 -8.49 15.54 -17.38
C ILE A 112 -7.72 16.26 -16.27
N THR A 113 -8.33 16.40 -15.08
CA THR A 113 -7.69 16.99 -13.90
C THR A 113 -7.23 15.92 -12.92
N ILE A 114 -6.09 16.15 -12.26
CA ILE A 114 -5.55 15.25 -11.22
C ILE A 114 -5.56 15.97 -9.87
N GLU A 115 -6.28 15.40 -8.91
CA GLU A 115 -6.35 15.86 -7.52
C GLU A 115 -5.53 14.95 -6.60
N ARG A 116 -4.80 15.54 -5.63
CA ARG A 116 -4.02 14.81 -4.63
C ARG A 116 -4.88 14.52 -3.39
N MET A 117 -5.29 13.26 -3.24
CA MET A 117 -6.08 12.82 -2.08
C MET A 117 -5.21 12.77 -0.81
N LYS A 118 -5.53 13.61 0.18
CA LYS A 118 -4.81 13.70 1.47
C LYS A 118 -5.57 13.00 2.59
N ASN A 119 -4.86 12.46 3.59
CA ASN A 119 -5.45 11.99 4.84
C ASN A 119 -5.61 13.15 5.86
N LYS A 120 -6.16 12.87 7.05
CA LYS A 120 -6.31 13.86 8.15
C LYS A 120 -4.99 14.47 8.65
N GLN A 121 -3.84 13.86 8.33
CA GLN A 121 -2.49 14.32 8.67
C GLN A 121 -1.82 15.05 7.48
N GLY A 122 -2.58 15.44 6.46
CA GLY A 122 -2.08 16.13 5.26
C GLY A 122 -1.32 15.26 4.25
N LYS A 123 -0.96 14.01 4.61
CA LYS A 123 -0.18 13.10 3.77
C LYS A 123 -0.99 12.62 2.57
N VAL A 124 -0.42 12.73 1.37
CA VAL A 124 -1.04 12.25 0.12
C VAL A 124 -1.02 10.71 0.11
N TYR A 125 -2.19 10.09 -0.04
CA TYR A 125 -2.34 8.63 -0.10
C TYR A 125 -2.72 8.13 -1.51
N GLY A 126 -3.15 9.01 -2.41
CA GLY A 126 -3.54 8.64 -3.76
C GLY A 126 -3.84 9.83 -4.67
N LEU A 127 -4.15 9.52 -5.93
CA LEU A 127 -4.58 10.50 -6.93
C LEU A 127 -6.00 10.17 -7.42
N LYS A 128 -6.78 11.22 -7.69
CA LYS A 128 -8.12 11.16 -8.29
C LYS A 128 -8.08 11.87 -9.64
N PHE A 129 -8.45 11.17 -10.69
CA PHE A 129 -8.58 11.67 -12.05
C PHE A 129 -10.03 12.07 -12.29
N SER A 130 -10.29 13.29 -12.76
CA SER A 130 -11.64 13.76 -13.07
C SER A 130 -11.75 14.17 -14.53
N TYR A 131 -12.82 13.77 -15.21
CA TYR A 131 -13.08 14.03 -16.62
C TYR A 131 -14.59 14.01 -16.86
N THR A 132 -15.12 14.99 -17.61
CA THR A 132 -16.55 15.12 -17.97
C THR A 132 -17.54 14.90 -16.80
N GLY A 133 -17.18 15.40 -15.60
CA GLY A 133 -17.99 15.25 -14.37
C GLY A 133 -17.89 13.87 -13.69
N GLN A 134 -17.25 12.88 -14.32
CA GLN A 134 -16.89 11.61 -13.69
C GLN A 134 -15.57 11.72 -12.92
N SER A 135 -15.43 10.91 -11.87
CA SER A 135 -14.20 10.75 -11.09
C SER A 135 -13.77 9.29 -11.00
N PHE A 136 -12.47 9.08 -11.09
CA PHE A 136 -11.80 7.77 -11.05
C PHE A 136 -10.61 7.83 -10.09
N LYS A 137 -10.42 6.79 -9.30
CA LYS A 137 -9.17 6.59 -8.56
C LYS A 137 -8.06 6.28 -9.56
N ALA A 138 -6.83 6.69 -9.28
CA ALA A 138 -5.66 6.29 -10.08
C ALA A 138 -5.61 4.77 -10.35
N SER A 139 -5.91 3.95 -9.35
CA SER A 139 -5.95 2.49 -9.46
C SER A 139 -7.12 1.93 -10.29
N GLU A 140 -8.13 2.74 -10.65
CA GLU A 140 -9.12 2.38 -11.68
C GLU A 140 -8.62 2.69 -13.09
N ILE A 141 -7.66 3.60 -13.25
CA ILE A 141 -7.02 3.92 -14.53
C ILE A 141 -5.86 2.94 -14.80
N GLY A 142 -4.95 2.75 -13.84
CA GLY A 142 -3.81 1.85 -13.97
C GLY A 142 -2.87 1.88 -12.77
N ARG A 143 -2.01 0.86 -12.63
CA ARG A 143 -1.04 0.76 -11.52
C ARG A 143 0.05 1.82 -11.61
N GLU A 144 0.30 2.30 -12.81
CA GLU A 144 1.30 3.28 -13.21
C GLU A 144 0.93 4.70 -12.76
N PHE A 145 -0.36 4.97 -12.52
CA PHE A 145 -0.89 6.30 -12.21
C PHE A 145 -1.07 6.57 -10.70
N GLY A 146 -0.77 5.60 -9.83
CA GLY A 146 -0.74 5.83 -8.38
C GLY A 146 0.34 6.87 -8.01
N TYR A 147 0.15 7.65 -6.94
CA TYR A 147 0.99 8.82 -6.62
C TYR A 147 2.51 8.59 -6.76
N HIS A 148 3.03 7.55 -6.09
CA HIS A 148 4.46 7.18 -6.15
C HIS A 148 4.84 6.50 -7.47
N SER A 149 3.95 5.69 -8.07
CA SER A 149 4.17 5.05 -9.38
C SER A 149 4.36 6.10 -10.48
N LEU A 150 3.50 7.12 -10.47
CA LEU A 150 3.45 8.15 -11.48
C LEU A 150 4.71 9.02 -11.42
N GLN A 151 5.16 9.39 -10.22
CA GLN A 151 6.43 10.08 -10.03
C GLN A 151 7.60 9.25 -10.60
N ARG A 152 7.68 7.96 -10.25
CA ARG A 152 8.74 7.05 -10.71
C ARG A 152 8.83 6.92 -12.23
N ASN A 153 7.71 7.01 -12.95
CA ASN A 153 7.70 6.99 -14.42
C ASN A 153 8.42 8.20 -15.07
N PHE A 154 8.68 9.27 -14.31
CA PHE A 154 9.42 10.46 -14.76
C PHE A 154 10.70 10.72 -13.97
N GLU A 155 11.07 9.84 -13.04
CA GLU A 155 12.39 9.87 -12.42
C GLU A 155 13.45 9.48 -13.47
N PRO A 156 14.60 10.16 -13.53
CA PRO A 156 15.64 9.82 -14.49
C PRO A 156 16.16 8.42 -14.19
N THR A 157 15.93 7.50 -15.13
CA THR A 157 16.43 6.13 -15.00
C THR A 157 17.95 6.16 -15.19
N ASN A 158 18.70 6.01 -14.09
CA ASN A 158 20.09 5.60 -14.15
C ASN A 158 20.14 4.21 -14.79
N LYS A 159 20.36 4.14 -16.11
CA LYS A 159 20.43 2.90 -16.88
C LYS A 159 21.79 2.21 -16.70
N GLU A 160 22.10 1.83 -15.47
CA GLU A 160 23.12 0.82 -15.22
C GLU A 160 22.48 -0.57 -15.36
N GLU A 161 23.06 -1.40 -16.23
CA GLU A 161 22.43 -2.63 -16.69
C GLU A 161 22.69 -3.80 -15.74
N PHE A 162 21.68 -4.18 -14.93
CA PHE A 162 21.64 -5.52 -14.35
C PHE A 162 20.95 -6.52 -15.28
N LYS A 163 21.49 -6.64 -16.50
CA LYS A 163 21.26 -7.80 -17.39
C LYS A 163 21.94 -9.03 -16.78
N LYS A 164 21.20 -9.82 -16.00
CA LYS A 164 21.59 -11.21 -15.72
C LYS A 164 20.85 -12.14 -16.70
N PRO A 165 21.52 -12.73 -17.71
CA PRO A 165 20.87 -13.67 -18.61
C PRO A 165 20.58 -14.98 -17.86
N HIS A 166 19.31 -15.37 -17.80
CA HIS A 166 18.92 -16.70 -17.37
C HIS A 166 19.23 -17.70 -18.49
N HIS A 167 20.43 -18.29 -18.48
CA HIS A 167 20.72 -19.43 -19.35
C HIS A 167 20.05 -20.70 -18.82
N THR A 168 19.00 -21.12 -19.51
CA THR A 168 18.47 -22.48 -19.40
C THR A 168 19.47 -23.47 -20.00
N ILE A 169 19.86 -24.49 -19.23
CA ILE A 169 20.50 -25.72 -19.72
C ILE A 169 19.72 -26.88 -19.09
N GLN A 170 19.52 -27.96 -19.85
CA GLN A 170 18.76 -29.14 -19.45
C GLN A 170 19.67 -30.28 -18.96
N GLU A 171 19.05 -31.28 -18.35
CA GLU A 171 19.64 -32.41 -17.60
C GLU A 171 20.46 -33.39 -18.49
N PRO A 172 21.32 -34.25 -17.89
CA PRO A 172 20.82 -35.59 -17.50
C PRO A 172 21.43 -36.23 -16.21
N THR A 173 20.58 -36.93 -15.43
CA THR A 173 20.51 -38.42 -15.30
C THR A 173 21.88 -39.16 -15.24
N GLU A 174 22.24 -40.03 -14.27
CA GLU A 174 21.46 -40.91 -13.36
C GLU A 174 22.33 -41.58 -12.24
N LYS A 175 21.71 -42.13 -11.16
CA LYS A 175 22.18 -43.20 -10.21
C LYS A 175 23.51 -42.97 -9.43
N ASN A 176 23.70 -43.38 -8.17
CA ASN A 176 22.87 -44.03 -7.12
C ASN A 176 23.53 -43.68 -5.73
N GLU A 177 23.31 -44.28 -4.53
CA GLU A 177 22.63 -45.49 -4.03
C GLU A 177 22.23 -45.34 -2.53
N GLN A 178 21.59 -46.37 -1.93
CA GLN A 178 21.35 -46.59 -0.48
C GLN A 178 21.22 -48.11 -0.23
N PRO A 179 21.43 -48.70 0.98
CA PRO A 179 20.97 -48.27 2.32
C PRO A 179 22.13 -48.28 3.38
N ASP A 180 22.03 -48.47 4.72
CA ASP A 180 21.02 -49.10 5.60
C ASP A 180 21.16 -48.75 7.12
N THR A 181 20.06 -48.97 7.86
CA THR A 181 19.88 -49.32 9.30
C THR A 181 20.81 -48.77 10.41
N GLY A 182 20.18 -48.18 11.45
CA GLY A 182 20.46 -48.60 12.85
C GLY A 182 20.68 -47.54 13.96
N TYR A 183 19.75 -47.50 14.92
CA TYR A 183 19.93 -47.25 16.38
C TYR A 183 20.86 -46.09 16.86
N GLN A 184 20.31 -44.97 17.34
CA GLN A 184 19.94 -44.71 18.76
C GLN A 184 21.13 -44.58 19.74
N LEU A 185 21.32 -43.40 20.37
CA LEU A 185 21.32 -43.25 21.84
C LEU A 185 21.43 -41.79 22.36
N VAL A 186 21.01 -41.63 23.61
CA VAL A 186 20.89 -40.39 24.40
C VAL A 186 22.26 -39.92 24.92
N SER A 187 22.45 -38.60 25.05
CA SER A 187 23.33 -38.02 26.08
C SER A 187 22.50 -37.24 27.12
N LYS A 188 22.86 -37.37 28.40
CA LYS A 188 22.04 -36.94 29.55
C LYS A 188 22.91 -36.43 30.70
N SER A 189 22.71 -35.17 31.10
CA SER A 189 22.96 -34.66 32.46
C SER A 189 22.27 -33.28 32.59
N ARG A 190 21.32 -33.08 33.51
CA ARG A 190 21.39 -33.00 35.00
C ARG A 190 21.54 -31.56 35.52
N SER A 191 20.42 -30.85 35.47
CA SER A 191 19.80 -30.11 36.59
C SER A 191 20.69 -29.61 37.75
N SER A 192 20.55 -28.32 38.05
CA SER A 192 20.21 -27.87 39.40
C SER A 192 19.14 -26.76 39.32
N ILE A 193 18.42 -26.53 40.41
CA ILE A 193 17.45 -25.44 40.55
C ILE A 193 17.85 -24.65 41.80
N SER A 194 17.94 -23.34 41.68
CA SER A 194 17.62 -22.43 42.78
C SER A 194 16.63 -21.39 42.28
N ARG A 195 15.73 -20.98 43.18
CA ARG A 195 15.08 -19.68 43.13
C ARG A 195 15.74 -18.84 44.21
N ASP A 196 15.94 -17.57 43.95
CA ASP A 196 15.63 -16.49 44.89
C ASP A 196 15.46 -15.19 44.11
N ASN A 197 14.77 -14.23 44.69
CA ASN A 197 14.70 -12.86 44.16
C ASN A 197 15.93 -12.08 44.64
N ASP A 198 16.36 -11.09 43.87
CA ASP A 198 16.27 -9.68 44.30
C ASP A 198 16.74 -8.72 43.21
N THR A 199 16.55 -7.42 43.43
CA THR A 199 16.98 -6.33 42.55
C THR A 199 17.50 -5.20 43.42
N PRO A 200 18.76 -4.76 43.24
CA PRO A 200 18.94 -3.39 42.76
C PRO A 200 20.15 -3.13 41.82
N GLN A 201 19.88 -2.33 40.78
CA GLN A 201 20.61 -1.10 40.41
C GLN A 201 22.11 -1.15 40.00
N VAL A 202 22.31 -0.99 38.67
CA VAL A 202 23.34 -0.14 37.98
C VAL A 202 24.83 -0.42 38.20
N GLN A 203 25.52 -0.72 37.09
CA GLN A 203 26.70 0.06 36.66
C GLN A 203 26.89 -0.01 35.12
N ASN A 204 27.55 1.01 34.55
CA ASN A 204 27.68 1.22 33.10
C ASN A 204 29.11 0.95 32.61
N SER A 205 29.29 0.42 31.39
CA SER A 205 30.43 0.79 30.54
C SER A 205 30.28 0.45 29.04
N ILE A 206 30.07 1.51 28.25
CA ILE A 206 30.75 1.82 26.96
C ILE A 206 30.90 0.69 25.92
N SER A 207 30.13 0.73 24.82
CA SER A 207 30.64 0.56 23.44
C SER A 207 29.58 0.83 22.34
N THR A 208 29.16 2.09 22.14
CA THR A 208 28.40 2.50 20.93
C THR A 208 28.66 3.96 20.57
N VAL A 209 29.59 4.23 19.65
CA VAL A 209 29.79 5.55 19.02
C VAL A 209 30.08 5.44 17.52
N ALA A 210 29.04 5.08 16.77
CA ALA A 210 28.96 5.24 15.32
C ALA A 210 27.52 5.61 14.93
N ASP A 211 27.35 6.24 13.77
CA ASP A 211 26.07 6.43 13.06
C ASP A 211 24.97 7.22 13.79
N THR A 212 25.23 8.50 14.09
CA THR A 212 24.15 9.50 14.36
C THR A 212 24.48 10.88 13.76
N ILE A 213 24.43 10.99 12.42
CA ILE A 213 24.42 12.28 11.70
C ILE A 213 23.38 12.20 10.56
N VAL A 214 22.77 13.33 10.22
CA VAL A 214 21.78 13.54 9.12
C VAL A 214 20.36 13.02 9.39
N SER A 215 19.58 13.81 10.16
CA SER A 215 18.18 14.14 9.83
C SER A 215 17.69 15.33 10.69
N ALA A 216 17.97 16.55 10.22
CA ALA A 216 17.52 17.79 10.87
C ALA A 216 17.23 18.87 9.81
N ALA A 217 16.03 18.82 9.20
CA ALA A 217 15.49 19.87 8.32
C ALA A 217 14.02 19.58 7.92
N ASP A 218 13.06 19.75 8.84
CA ASP A 218 11.63 19.89 8.46
C ASP A 218 10.80 20.65 9.50
N GLU A 219 11.07 21.95 9.69
CA GLU A 219 10.10 22.87 10.32
C GLU A 219 10.36 24.34 9.90
N VAL A 220 9.55 24.85 8.96
CA VAL A 220 9.24 26.29 8.82
C VAL A 220 7.77 26.41 8.36
N VAL A 221 7.05 27.40 8.90
CA VAL A 221 5.58 27.53 8.86
C VAL A 221 5.12 28.58 7.81
N GLU A 222 3.81 28.62 7.56
CA GLU A 222 3.06 29.64 6.79
C GLU A 222 3.31 29.71 5.25
N GLY A 223 2.39 30.25 4.46
CA GLY A 223 1.05 30.74 4.82
C GLY A 223 0.43 31.64 3.74
N LEU A 224 -0.27 31.04 2.77
CA LEU A 224 -1.24 31.70 1.87
C LEU A 224 -2.06 30.58 1.18
N GLY A 225 -3.38 30.69 0.97
CA GLY A 225 -4.24 31.86 1.12
C GLY A 225 -4.69 32.35 -0.26
N ASP A 226 -5.88 31.89 -0.65
CA ASP A 226 -6.74 32.38 -1.74
C ASP A 226 -6.30 32.39 -3.22
N LEU A 227 -7.32 32.02 -4.02
CA LEU A 227 -7.77 32.67 -5.25
C LEU A 227 -6.76 33.01 -6.37
N ILE A 228 -6.69 32.13 -7.37
CA ILE A 228 -6.51 32.55 -8.77
C ILE A 228 -7.54 31.82 -9.66
N THR A 229 -8.70 32.46 -9.86
CA THR A 229 -9.44 32.34 -11.12
C THR A 229 -8.87 33.38 -12.08
N PRO A 230 -8.22 33.01 -13.20
CA PRO A 230 -7.78 33.99 -14.19
C PRO A 230 -9.01 34.62 -14.87
N SER A 231 -9.27 35.89 -14.57
CA SER A 231 -10.10 36.71 -15.45
C SER A 231 -9.36 36.94 -16.77
N ALA A 232 -10.10 37.09 -17.87
CA ALA A 232 -9.52 37.05 -19.21
C ALA A 232 -8.69 38.30 -19.55
N GLN A 233 -7.35 38.18 -19.49
CA GLN A 233 -6.42 39.14 -20.11
C GLN A 233 -5.01 38.56 -20.33
N GLY A 234 -4.66 38.32 -21.60
CA GLY A 234 -3.29 38.18 -22.11
C GLY A 234 -2.45 36.99 -21.63
N ASP A 235 -2.59 35.83 -22.30
CA ASP A 235 -1.80 34.62 -22.03
C ASP A 235 -0.27 34.88 -22.04
N ASP A 236 0.21 35.75 -22.94
CA ASP A 236 1.62 36.16 -23.05
C ASP A 236 2.21 36.68 -21.73
N TYR A 237 1.42 37.39 -20.92
CA TYR A 237 1.91 37.97 -19.66
C TYR A 237 2.09 36.89 -18.59
N ALA A 238 1.20 35.91 -18.54
CA ALA A 238 1.30 34.76 -17.65
C ALA A 238 2.52 33.89 -18.01
N GLU A 239 2.75 33.61 -19.29
CA GLU A 239 3.93 32.85 -19.72
C GLU A 239 5.24 33.63 -19.49
N ALA A 240 5.28 34.93 -19.81
CA ALA A 240 6.46 35.76 -19.54
C ALA A 240 6.82 35.81 -18.04
N ALA A 241 5.82 35.90 -17.15
CA ALA A 241 6.01 35.83 -15.71
C ALA A 241 6.52 34.45 -15.26
N TRP A 242 5.97 33.37 -15.81
CA TRP A 242 6.38 31.99 -15.53
C TRP A 242 7.82 31.72 -15.95
N GLN A 243 8.22 32.12 -17.17
CA GLN A 243 9.61 32.01 -17.62
C GLN A 243 10.57 32.82 -16.74
N ARG A 244 10.18 34.02 -16.28
CA ARG A 244 10.98 34.82 -15.32
C ARG A 244 11.20 34.06 -14.00
N LYS A 245 10.17 33.39 -13.48
CA LYS A 245 10.21 32.59 -12.25
C LYS A 245 11.18 31.40 -12.37
N LEU A 246 11.18 30.70 -13.51
CA LEU A 246 12.14 29.62 -13.81
C LEU A 246 13.59 30.13 -13.85
N ARG A 247 13.85 31.23 -14.57
CA ARG A 247 15.20 31.84 -14.66
C ARG A 247 15.72 32.27 -13.28
N TYR A 248 14.85 32.79 -12.41
CA TYR A 248 15.21 33.16 -11.04
C TYR A 248 15.57 31.93 -10.17
N GLN A 249 14.81 30.84 -10.22
CA GLN A 249 15.13 29.63 -9.46
C GLN A 249 16.42 28.94 -9.96
N ALA A 250 16.66 28.91 -11.28
CA ALA A 250 17.91 28.41 -11.85
C ALA A 250 19.13 29.19 -11.34
N ASN A 251 19.02 30.52 -11.24
CA ASN A 251 20.11 31.38 -10.77
C ASN A 251 20.31 31.35 -9.25
N ARG A 252 19.28 31.05 -8.43
CA ARG A 252 19.46 30.80 -6.98
C ARG A 252 20.47 29.67 -6.72
N LYS A 253 20.45 28.59 -7.52
CA LYS A 253 21.43 27.49 -7.41
C LYS A 253 22.87 27.86 -7.81
N LYS A 254 23.10 29.00 -8.48
CA LYS A 254 24.44 29.48 -8.85
C LYS A 254 25.05 30.48 -7.86
N ARG A 255 24.27 31.08 -6.95
CA ARG A 255 24.78 32.06 -5.97
C ARG A 255 25.33 31.47 -4.67
N GLY A 256 25.07 30.20 -4.36
CA GLY A 256 25.55 29.52 -3.15
C GLY A 256 26.93 28.89 -3.25
N ARG A 257 27.85 29.41 -4.09
CA ARG A 257 29.20 28.83 -4.25
C ARG A 257 30.26 29.87 -4.65
N LYS A 258 30.51 30.84 -3.77
CA LYS A 258 31.72 31.67 -3.80
C LYS A 258 32.05 32.12 -2.37
N LEU A 259 33.20 31.63 -1.87
CA LEU A 259 33.85 31.97 -0.59
C LEU A 259 32.89 31.98 0.61
#